data_AF-A0A7C2USC9-F1
#
_entry.id   AF-A0A7C2USC9-F1
#
_cell.length_a   1.000
_cell.length_b   1.000
_cell.length_c   1.000
_cell.angle_alpha   90.00
_cell.angle_beta   90.00
_cell.angle_gamma   90.00
#
_symmetry.space_group_name_H-M   'P 1'
#
loop_
_entity.id
_entity.type
_entity.pdbx_description
1 polymer ?
#
loop_
_entity_poly.entity_id
_entity_poly.type
_entity_poly.pdbx_seq_one_letter_code
_entity_poly.pdbx_strand_id
1 'polypeptide(L)' 'MTTLQVQLPDRLAQLLREMVQEGWFASEEEAVRAALWEFLRRHSLQLTEQFQLEDIEWARQLRQNRNL' A
#
# COMPACT_ATOMS: atom_id res chain seq x y z
N MET A 1 -13.14 -7.38 9.45
CA MET A 1 -13.10 -6.46 8.28
C MET A 1 -12.97 -5.06 8.81
N THR A 2 -12.13 -4.24 8.19
CA THR A 2 -11.95 -2.82 8.55
C THR A 2 -12.48 -1.98 7.39
N THR A 3 -13.24 -0.93 7.69
CA THR A 3 -13.77 -0.01 6.67
C THR A 3 -12.83 1.16 6.49
N LEU A 4 -12.43 1.41 5.25
CA LEU A 4 -11.64 2.57 4.85
C LEU A 4 -12.51 3.48 3.98
N GLN A 5 -12.63 4.75 4.37
CA GLN A 5 -13.27 5.78 3.55
C GLN A 5 -12.20 6.70 2.98
N VAL A 6 -12.21 6.88 1.66
CA VAL A 6 -11.25 7.74 0.95
C VAL A 6 -12.01 8.62 -0.04
N GLN A 7 -11.53 9.85 -0.18
CA GLN A 7 -11.97 10.71 -1.26
C GLN A 7 -11.12 10.41 -2.49
N LEU A 8 -11.77 10.19 -3.63
CA LEU A 8 -11.10 9.96 -4.90
C LEU A 8 -11.32 11.17 -5.82
N PRO A 9 -10.32 11.56 -6.63
CA PRO A 9 -10.54 12.50 -7.71
C PRO A 9 -11.64 11.98 -8.66
N ASP A 10 -12.50 12.88 -9.17
CA ASP A 10 -13.66 12.50 -9.99
C ASP A 10 -13.28 11.61 -11.18
N ARG A 11 -12.16 11.93 -11.83
CA ARG A 11 -11.63 11.15 -12.96
C ARG A 11 -11.29 9.72 -12.55
N LEU A 12 -10.73 9.52 -11.36
CA LEU A 12 -10.37 8.19 -10.87
C LEU A 12 -11.62 7.39 -10.51
N ALA A 13 -12.61 8.02 -9.89
CA ALA A 13 -13.90 7.40 -9.63
C ALA A 13 -14.63 7.02 -10.93
N GLN A 14 -14.51 7.84 -11.98
CA GLN A 14 -15.05 7.51 -13.30
C GLN A 14 -14.38 6.27 -13.92
N LEU A 15 -13.05 6.23 -13.93
CA LEU A 15 -12.31 5.07 -14.45
C LEU A 15 -12.68 3.78 -13.69
N LEU A 16 -12.83 3.87 -12.37
CA LEU A 16 -13.25 2.75 -11.54
C LEU A 16 -14.64 2.22 -11.95
N ARG A 17 -15.60 3.12 -12.22
CA ARG A 17 -16.92 2.75 -12.74
C ARG A 17 -16.86 2.11 -14.11
N GLU A 18 -16.06 2.66 -15.02
CA GLU A 18 -15.89 2.12 -16.38
C GLU A 18 -15.34 0.69 -16.34
N MET A 19 -14.37 0.41 -15.48
CA MET A 19 -13.81 -0.94 -15.31
C MET A 19 -14.85 -1.98 -14.86
N VAL A 20 -15.80 -1.58 -14.01
CA VAL A 20 -16.91 -2.45 -13.58
C VAL A 20 -17.91 -2.63 -14.73
N GLN A 21 -18.25 -1.56 -15.46
CA GLN A 21 -19.17 -1.63 -16.61
C GLN A 21 -18.64 -2.50 -17.74
N GLU A 22 -17.33 -2.48 -17.99
CA GLU A 22 -16.65 -3.32 -18.97
C GLU A 22 -16.52 -4.79 -18.50
N GLY A 23 -16.86 -5.09 -17.25
CA GLY A 23 -16.85 -6.45 -16.70
C GLY A 23 -15.49 -6.93 -16.20
N TRP A 24 -14.51 -6.05 -15.99
CA TRP A 24 -13.22 -6.42 -15.40
C TRP A 24 -13.35 -6.79 -13.93
N PHE A 25 -14.30 -6.19 -13.21
CA PHE A 25 -14.58 -6.42 -11.80
C PHE A 25 -16.08 -6.46 -11.56
N ALA A 26 -16.52 -7.21 -10.54
CA ALA A 26 -17.92 -7.30 -10.17
C ALA A 26 -18.42 -6.07 -9.40
N SER A 27 -17.52 -5.32 -8.73
CA SER A 27 -17.86 -4.07 -8.06
C SER A 27 -16.65 -3.13 -7.91
N GLU A 28 -16.93 -1.85 -7.64
CA GLU A 28 -15.90 -0.83 -7.38
C GLU A 28 -15.04 -1.21 -6.16
N GLU A 29 -15.64 -1.78 -5.11
CA GLU A 29 -14.92 -2.20 -3.91
C GLU A 29 -14.01 -3.40 -4.17
N GLU A 30 -14.40 -4.30 -5.08
CA GLU A 30 -13.54 -5.41 -5.50
C GLU A 30 -12.30 -4.88 -6.23
N ALA A 31 -12.50 -3.96 -7.19
CA ALA A 31 -11.42 -3.32 -7.92
C ALA A 31 -10.46 -2.57 -6.98
N VAL A 32 -10.98 -1.82 -5.99
CA VAL A 32 -10.15 -1.13 -5.00
C VAL A 32 -9.36 -2.10 -4.13
N ARG A 33 -9.97 -3.19 -3.66
CA ARG A 33 -9.26 -4.22 -2.89
C ARG A 33 -8.16 -4.88 -3.70
N ALA A 34 -8.44 -5.22 -4.96
CA ALA A 34 -7.46 -5.83 -5.86
C ALA A 34 -6.28 -4.88 -6.13
N ALA A 35 -6.56 -3.60 -6.40
CA ALA A 35 -5.53 -2.59 -6.59
C ALA A 35 -4.65 -2.39 -5.35
N LEU A 36 -5.25 -2.34 -4.16
CA LEU A 36 -4.51 -2.23 -2.90
C LEU A 36 -3.61 -3.45 -2.66
N TRP A 37 -4.14 -4.66 -2.86
CA TRP A 37 -3.36 -5.89 -2.71
C TRP A 37 -2.17 -5.92 -3.67
N GLU A 38 -2.41 -5.57 -4.94
CA GLU A 38 -1.39 -5.58 -5.96
C GLU A 38 -0.33 -4.49 -5.72
N PHE A 39 -0.73 -3.32 -5.24
CA PHE A 39 0.19 -2.26 -4.81
C PHE A 39 1.09 -2.75 -3.65
N LEU A 40 0.50 -3.30 -2.59
CA LEU A 40 1.25 -3.81 -1.45
C LEU A 40 2.18 -4.96 -1.86
N ARG A 41 1.72 -5.87 -2.73
CA ARG A 41 2.54 -6.97 -3.25
C ARG A 41 3.73 -6.45 -4.03
N ARG A 42 3.54 -5.49 -4.94
CA ARG A 42 4.62 -4.90 -5.75
C ARG A 42 5.64 -4.14 -4.90
N HIS A 43 5.20 -3.44 -3.86
CA HIS A 43 6.09 -2.67 -2.99
C HIS A 43 6.61 -3.47 -1.80
N SER A 44 6.09 -4.67 -1.54
CA SER A 44 6.50 -5.49 -0.39
C SER A 44 8.01 -5.77 -0.36
N LEU A 45 8.66 -5.98 -1.50
CA LEU A 45 10.10 -6.22 -1.55
C LEU A 45 10.90 -4.96 -1.17
N GLN A 46 10.51 -3.81 -1.72
CA GLN A 46 11.15 -2.52 -1.43
C GLN A 46 10.91 -2.08 0.01
N LEU A 47 9.68 -2.26 0.52
CA LEU A 47 9.34 -1.99 1.92
C LEU A 47 10.11 -2.91 2.86
N THR A 48 10.25 -4.20 2.52
CA THR A 48 11.02 -5.14 3.33
C THR A 48 12.49 -4.74 3.41
N GLU A 49 13.10 -4.35 2.29
CA GLU A 49 14.48 -3.85 2.26
C GLU A 49 14.64 -2.56 3.07
N GLN A 50 13.73 -1.60 2.89
CA GLN A 50 13.71 -0.33 3.63
C GLN A 50 13.60 -0.56 5.15
N PHE A 51 12.67 -1.41 5.59
CA PHE A 51 12.50 -1.73 7.01
C PHE A 51 13.72 -2.44 7.59
N GLN A 52 14.37 -3.33 6.85
CA GLN A 52 15.61 -3.97 7.29
C GLN A 52 16.74 -2.95 7.48
N LEU A 53 16.87 -1.98 6.58
CA LEU A 53 17.88 -0.92 6.70
C LEU A 53 17.60 -0.01 7.89
N GLU A 54 16.35 0.38 8.11
CA GLU A 54 15.92 1.18 9.26
C GLU A 54 16.20 0.47 10.59
N ASP A 55 15.93 -0.84 10.67
CA ASP A 55 16.26 -1.66 11.85
C ASP A 55 17.78 -1.72 12.12
N ILE A 56 18.60 -1.85 11.06
CA ILE A 56 20.06 -1.85 11.18
C ILE A 56 20.57 -0.48 11.67
N GLU A 57 20.04 0.61 11.12
CA GLU A 57 20.41 1.96 11.54
C GLU A 57 20.02 2.24 12.99
N TRP A 58 18.81 1.85 13.38
CA TRP A 58 18.35 1.93 14.77
C TRP A 58 19.27 1.15 15.72
N ALA A 59 19.64 -0.09 15.37
CA ALA A 59 20.56 -0.90 16.17
C ALA A 59 21.96 -0.28 16.28
N ARG A 60 22.47 0.34 15.20
CA ARG A 60 23.76 1.07 15.21
C ARG A 60 23.70 2.28 16.14
N GLN A 61 22.65 3.08 16.08
CA GLN A 61 22.46 4.25 16.96
C GLN A 61 22.37 3.83 18.42
N LEU A 62 21.59 2.78 18.72
CA LEU A 62 21.47 2.24 20.08
C LEU A 62 22.81 1.76 20.64
N ARG A 63 23.63 1.10 19.80
CA ARG A 63 24.98 0.67 20.19
C ARG A 63 25.92 1.85 20.43
N GLN A 64 25.85 2.91 19.62
CA GLN A 64 26.67 4.12 19.82
C GLN A 64 26.30 4.85 21.11
N ASN A 65 25.01 5.00 21.40
CA ASN A 65 24.53 5.67 22.61
C ASN A 65 24.78 4.88 23.91
N ARG A 66 25.02 3.57 23.84
CA ARG A 66 25.38 2.72 24.98
C ARG A 66 26.89 2.70 25.32
N ASN A 67 27.74 3.26 24.46
CA ASN A 67 29.20 3.34 24.68
C ASN A 67 29.67 4.74 25.08
N LEU A 68 28.75 5.59 25.56
CA LEU A 68 28.98 6.87 26.26
C LEU A 68 28.48 6.71 27.70
#